data_AF-A0ABD1NDX1-F1
#
_entry.id   AF-A0ABD1NDX1-F1
#
_cell.length_a   1.000
_cell.length_b   1.000
_cell.length_c   1.000
_cell.angle_alpha   90.00
_cell.angle_beta   90.00
_cell.angle_gamma   90.00
#
_symmetry.space_group_name_H-M   'P 1'
#
loop_
_entity.id
_entity.type
_entity.pdbx_description
1 polymer ?
#
loop_
_entity_poly.entity_id
_entity_poly.type
_entity_poly.pdbx_seq_one_letter_code
_entity_poly.pdbx_strand_id
1 'polypeptide(L)'
;MGAILLDGVVVEKNAMVAAGALVRQNTRIPSGEIWAGNPAKFLRKLTSEDIAFSSQSATNYANLAQVHAVENSKSYDEIEFEKVLRKKFARKDEEYDSMLGVVREIPPELILPDNVLPDKAEKALKK
;
A
#
# COMPACT_ATOMS: atom_id res chain seq x y z
N MET A 1 -6.07 -2.43 12.50
CA MET A 1 -7.09 -3.37 13.05
C MET A 1 -6.51 -4.01 14.30
N GLY A 2 -7.15 -3.89 15.46
CA GLY A 2 -6.59 -4.21 16.78
C GLY A 2 -6.70 -5.69 17.20
N ALA A 3 -6.04 -6.59 16.47
CA ALA A 3 -5.81 -7.95 16.97
C ALA A 3 -4.70 -7.95 18.03
N ILE A 4 -4.85 -8.77 19.07
CA ILE A 4 -3.92 -8.84 20.21
C ILE A 4 -3.44 -10.28 20.36
N LEU A 5 -2.13 -10.47 20.34
CA LEU A 5 -1.48 -11.76 20.55
C LEU A 5 -0.76 -11.73 21.90
N LEU A 6 -1.02 -12.73 22.75
CA LEU A 6 -0.27 -12.91 24.00
C LEU A 6 1.01 -13.72 23.78
N ASP A 7 1.79 -13.90 24.85
CA ASP A 7 3.13 -14.51 24.80
C ASP A 7 3.13 -15.96 24.29
N GLY A 8 4.18 -16.31 23.55
CA GLY A 8 4.39 -17.68 23.05
C GLY A 8 3.42 -18.10 21.94
N VAL A 9 2.63 -17.16 21.38
CA VAL A 9 1.76 -17.45 20.24
C VAL A 9 2.59 -17.72 18.99
N VAL A 10 2.22 -18.77 18.25
CA VAL A 10 2.80 -19.10 16.95
C VAL A 10 1.70 -19.05 15.90
N VAL A 11 1.80 -18.11 14.96
CA VAL A 11 0.94 -18.03 13.78
C VAL A 11 1.66 -18.71 12.63
N GLU A 12 1.14 -19.84 12.16
CA GLU A 12 1.77 -20.58 11.08
C GLU A 12 1.56 -19.93 9.70
N LYS A 13 2.20 -20.51 8.69
CA LYS A 13 2.18 -19.99 7.32
C LYS A 13 0.76 -19.89 6.79
N ASN A 14 0.47 -18.75 6.16
CA ASN A 14 -0.84 -18.46 5.57
C ASN A 14 -1.99 -18.61 6.58
N ALA A 15 -1.76 -18.40 7.88
CA ALA A 15 -2.82 -18.28 8.87
C ALA A 15 -3.19 -16.81 9.08
N MET A 16 -4.43 -16.54 9.50
CA MET A 16 -4.95 -15.19 9.66
C MET A 16 -5.62 -15.01 11.03
N VAL A 17 -5.31 -13.89 11.67
CA VAL A 17 -5.99 -13.44 12.89
C VAL A 17 -6.93 -12.29 12.50
N ALA A 18 -8.23 -12.49 12.71
CA ALA A 18 -9.24 -11.50 12.36
C ALA A 18 -9.16 -10.25 13.24
N ALA A 19 -9.77 -9.16 12.76
CA ALA A 19 -9.85 -7.91 13.51
C ALA A 19 -10.48 -8.11 14.89
N GLY A 20 -9.88 -7.50 15.93
CA GLY A 20 -10.39 -7.55 17.29
C GLY A 20 -10.24 -8.90 18.00
N ALA A 21 -9.52 -9.85 17.42
CA ALA A 21 -9.29 -11.15 18.05
C ALA A 21 -8.24 -11.07 19.17
N LEU A 22 -8.45 -11.83 20.25
CA LEU A 22 -7.49 -11.99 21.36
C LEU A 22 -6.95 -13.43 21.40
N VAL A 23 -5.72 -13.63 20.95
CA VAL A 23 -5.07 -14.95 20.94
C VAL A 23 -4.39 -15.21 22.28
N ARG A 24 -4.78 -16.30 22.95
CA ARG A 24 -4.24 -16.66 24.28
C ARG A 24 -2.78 -17.13 24.23
N GLN A 25 -2.10 -17.06 25.36
CA GLN A 25 -0.70 -17.49 25.50
C GLN A 25 -0.49 -18.92 25.02
N ASN A 26 0.68 -19.19 24.44
CA ASN A 26 1.11 -20.50 23.93
C ASN A 26 0.16 -21.14 22.89
N THR A 27 -0.71 -20.35 22.25
CA THR A 27 -1.61 -20.86 21.20
C THR A 27 -0.84 -20.98 19.90
N ARG A 28 -0.92 -22.14 19.26
CA ARG A 28 -0.44 -22.35 17.88
C ARG A 28 -1.65 -22.32 16.92
N ILE A 29 -1.66 -21.34 16.03
CA ILE A 29 -2.67 -21.21 14.98
C ILE A 29 -2.19 -21.99 13.75
N PRO A 30 -2.89 -23.07 13.34
CA PRO A 30 -2.47 -23.89 12.22
C PRO A 30 -2.48 -23.16 10.88
N SER A 31 -1.65 -23.65 9.96
CA SER A 31 -1.50 -23.12 8.61
C SER A 31 -2.84 -23.10 7.85
N GLY A 32 -3.12 -22.01 7.13
CA GLY A 32 -4.32 -21.89 6.30
C GLY A 32 -5.62 -21.73 7.10
N GLU A 33 -5.57 -21.38 8.39
CA GLU A 33 -6.76 -21.13 9.21
C GLU A 33 -6.98 -19.66 9.50
N ILE A 34 -8.24 -19.24 9.60
CA ILE A 34 -8.62 -17.94 10.13
C ILE A 34 -9.22 -18.11 11.53
N TRP A 35 -8.71 -17.32 12.48
CA TRP A 35 -9.13 -17.32 13.89
C TRP A 35 -9.69 -15.96 14.28
N ALA A 36 -10.79 -15.95 15.04
CA ALA A 36 -11.51 -14.73 15.39
C ALA A 36 -12.09 -14.78 16.82
N GLY A 37 -12.42 -13.61 17.37
CA GLY A 37 -13.11 -13.46 18.66
C GLY A 37 -12.21 -13.25 19.87
N ASN A 38 -12.82 -13.07 21.04
CA ASN A 38 -12.15 -12.91 22.33
C ASN A 38 -12.77 -13.88 23.35
N PRO A 39 -12.12 -15.03 23.66
CA PRO A 39 -10.83 -15.49 23.13
C PRO A 39 -10.92 -15.98 21.68
N ALA A 40 -9.81 -15.88 20.94
CA ALA A 40 -9.74 -16.28 19.54
C ALA A 40 -9.96 -17.78 19.37
N LYS A 41 -10.85 -18.15 18.45
CA LYS A 41 -11.16 -19.54 18.08
C LYS A 41 -11.12 -19.70 16.57
N PHE A 42 -10.91 -20.94 16.11
CA PHE A 42 -11.04 -21.31 14.71
C PHE A 42 -12.41 -20.87 14.17
N LEU A 43 -12.39 -20.14 13.05
CA LEU A 43 -13.60 -19.68 12.36
C LEU A 43 -13.83 -20.51 11.09
N ARG A 44 -12.84 -20.54 10.19
CA ARG A 44 -12.88 -21.31 8.94
C ARG A 44 -11.45 -21.52 8.39
N LYS A 45 -11.33 -22.29 7.31
CA LYS A 45 -10.11 -22.35 6.49
C LYS A 45 -10.06 -21.15 5.53
N LEU A 46 -8.85 -20.68 5.22
CA LEU A 46 -8.59 -19.65 4.22
C LEU A 46 -8.75 -20.23 2.82
N THR A 47 -9.31 -19.45 1.90
CA THR A 47 -9.41 -19.84 0.50
C THR A 47 -8.13 -19.47 -0.27
N SER A 48 -7.98 -19.99 -1.49
CA SER A 48 -6.90 -19.60 -2.40
C SER A 48 -6.88 -18.09 -2.65
N GLU A 49 -8.05 -17.48 -2.78
CA GLU A 49 -8.22 -16.06 -3.04
C GLU A 49 -7.78 -15.23 -1.83
N ASP A 50 -8.12 -15.67 -0.60
CA ASP A 50 -7.67 -15.00 0.63
C ASP A 50 -6.13 -14.97 0.73
N ILE A 51 -5.47 -16.08 0.39
CA ILE A 51 -4.00 -16.21 0.43
C ILE A 51 -3.34 -15.36 -0.65
N ALA A 52 -3.88 -15.36 -1.87
CA ALA A 52 -3.41 -14.53 -2.97
C ALA A 52 -3.57 -13.03 -2.65
N PHE A 53 -4.72 -12.65 -2.08
CA PHE A 53 -5.00 -11.29 -1.66
C PHE A 53 -4.02 -10.82 -0.57
N SER A 54 -3.72 -11.66 0.41
CA SER A 54 -2.74 -11.33 1.45
C SER A 54 -1.35 -11.07 0.88
N SER A 55 -0.90 -11.91 -0.07
CA SER A 55 0.39 -11.77 -0.74
C SER A 55 0.45 -10.49 -1.60
N GLN A 56 -0.59 -10.22 -2.38
CA GLN A 56 -0.68 -8.99 -3.18
C GLN A 56 -0.72 -7.74 -2.29
N SER A 57 -1.47 -7.80 -1.19
CA SER A 57 -1.57 -6.69 -0.24
C SER A 57 -0.19 -6.36 0.36
N ALA A 58 0.59 -7.37 0.74
CA ALA A 58 1.95 -7.15 1.26
C ALA A 58 2.83 -6.40 0.26
N THR A 59 2.80 -6.78 -1.01
CA THR A 59 3.52 -6.07 -2.09
C THR A 59 3.02 -4.64 -2.24
N ASN A 60 1.70 -4.42 -2.26
CA ASN A 60 1.12 -3.08 -2.38
C ASN A 60 1.55 -2.16 -1.24
N TYR A 61 1.51 -2.65 0.00
CA TYR A 61 1.94 -1.88 1.18
C TYR A 61 3.44 -1.61 1.18
N ALA A 62 4.28 -2.54 0.72
CA ALA A 62 5.71 -2.30 0.59
C ALA A 62 6.02 -1.17 -0.40
N ASN A 63 5.33 -1.16 -1.55
CA ASN A 63 5.47 -0.11 -2.55
C ASN A 63 4.98 1.25 -2.03
N LEU A 64 3.82 1.26 -1.36
CA LEU A 64 3.29 2.48 -0.73
C LEU A 64 4.25 3.01 0.33
N ALA A 65 4.83 2.13 1.15
CA ALA A 65 5.81 2.51 2.17
C ALA A 65 7.05 3.18 1.54
N GLN A 66 7.53 2.70 0.38
CA GLN A 66 8.63 3.34 -0.34
C GLN A 66 8.27 4.76 -0.82
N VAL A 67 7.08 4.94 -1.39
CA VAL A 67 6.60 6.27 -1.80
C VAL A 67 6.55 7.22 -0.62
N HIS A 68 5.98 6.79 0.50
CA HIS A 68 5.92 7.60 1.71
C HIS A 68 7.30 7.86 2.33
N ALA A 69 8.24 6.90 2.26
CA ALA A 69 9.60 7.09 2.75
C ALA A 69 10.36 8.16 1.95
N VAL A 70 10.17 8.19 0.63
CA VAL A 70 10.76 9.22 -0.24
C VAL A 70 10.15 10.58 0.05
N GLU A 71 8.82 10.68 0.13
CA GLU A 71 8.15 11.96 0.42
C GLU A 71 8.53 12.52 1.80
N ASN A 72 8.51 11.67 2.83
CA ASN A 72 8.77 12.09 4.21
C ASN A 72 10.25 12.37 4.50
N SER A 73 11.17 12.00 3.59
CA SER A 73 12.61 12.24 3.78
C SER A 73 13.11 13.54 3.12
N LYS A 74 12.24 14.27 2.41
CA LYS A 74 12.56 15.54 1.75
C LYS A 74 12.91 16.64 2.75
N SER A 75 13.88 17.47 2.39
CA SER A 75 14.24 18.68 3.12
C SER A 75 13.20 19.80 2.90
N TYR A 76 13.22 20.82 3.77
CA TYR A 76 12.31 21.96 3.66
C TYR A 76 12.42 22.69 2.31
N ASP A 77 13.64 22.89 1.83
CA ASP A 77 13.91 23.60 0.57
C ASP A 77 13.35 22.84 -0.64
N GLU A 78 13.50 21.52 -0.67
CA GLU A 78 12.92 20.64 -1.70
C GLU A 78 11.39 20.67 -1.66
N ILE A 79 10.79 20.65 -0.46
CA ILE A 79 9.34 20.71 -0.28
C ILE A 79 8.78 22.04 -0.81
N GLU A 80 9.39 23.18 -0.45
CA GLU A 80 8.94 24.49 -0.94
C GLU A 80 9.14 24.63 -2.46
N PHE A 81 10.25 24.14 -3.00
CA PHE A 81 10.47 24.10 -4.45
C PHE A 81 9.39 23.29 -5.16
N GLU A 82 9.11 22.07 -4.70
CA GLU A 82 8.09 21.20 -5.29
C GLU A 82 6.68 21.80 -5.18
N LYS A 83 6.34 22.44 -4.06
CA LYS A 83 5.06 23.14 -3.86
C LYS A 83 4.89 24.31 -4.84
N VAL A 84 5.95 25.08 -5.09
CA VAL A 84 5.95 26.15 -6.10
C VAL A 84 5.73 25.57 -7.49
N LEU A 85 6.43 24.47 -7.83
CA LEU A 85 6.23 23.77 -9.10
C LEU A 85 4.78 23.27 -9.24
N ARG A 86 4.24 22.54 -8.25
CA ARG A 86 2.86 22.05 -8.24
C ARG A 86 1.86 23.19 -8.44
N LYS A 87 2.06 24.34 -7.78
CA LYS A 87 1.22 25.54 -7.96
C LYS A 87 1.33 26.14 -9.38
N LYS A 88 2.52 26.19 -9.96
CA LYS A 88 2.77 26.68 -11.32
C LYS A 88 2.08 25.81 -12.38
N PHE A 89 2.08 24.49 -12.19
CA PHE A 89 1.48 23.53 -13.12
C PHE A 89 0.01 23.20 -12.84
N ALA A 90 -0.57 23.64 -11.71
CA ALA A 90 -1.98 23.43 -11.39
C ALA A 90 -2.94 24.34 -12.17
N ARG A 91 -2.51 25.55 -12.56
CA ARG A 91 -3.27 26.42 -13.48
C ARG A 91 -2.90 26.06 -14.92
N LYS A 92 -3.51 25.00 -15.46
CA LYS A 92 -3.45 24.69 -16.89
C LYS A 92 -4.60 25.40 -17.58
N ASP A 93 -4.30 26.51 -18.23
CA ASP A 93 -5.17 27.03 -19.29
C ASP A 93 -4.52 26.59 -20.60
N GLU A 94 -5.06 25.51 -21.19
CA GLU A 94 -4.53 24.84 -22.38
C GLU A 94 -4.50 25.81 -23.59
N GLU A 95 -5.43 26.76 -23.60
CA GLU A 95 -5.55 27.82 -24.60
C GLU A 95 -4.39 28.83 -24.49
N TYR A 96 -4.01 29.23 -23.27
CA TYR A 96 -2.91 30.18 -23.01
C TYR A 96 -1.52 29.63 -23.36
N ASP A 97 -1.24 28.38 -23.02
CA ASP A 97 0.06 27.76 -23.30
C ASP A 97 0.26 27.47 -24.80
N SER A 98 -0.83 27.21 -25.56
CA SER A 98 -0.81 27.03 -27.02
C SER A 98 -0.57 28.35 -27.79
N MET A 99 -1.15 29.46 -27.32
CA MET A 99 -1.00 30.78 -27.92
C MET A 99 0.44 31.33 -27.81
N LEU A 100 1.19 30.89 -26.80
CA LEU A 100 2.60 31.26 -26.57
C LEU A 100 3.62 30.27 -27.15
N GLY A 101 3.18 29.14 -27.72
CA GLY A 101 4.07 28.12 -28.27
C GLY A 101 4.97 27.42 -27.25
N VAL A 102 4.58 27.41 -25.97
CA VAL A 102 5.42 26.87 -24.89
C VAL A 102 5.10 25.40 -24.67
N VAL A 103 5.96 24.50 -25.14
CA VAL A 103 5.93 23.08 -24.77
C VAL A 103 6.56 22.94 -23.38
N ARG A 104 5.75 22.62 -22.36
CA ARG A 104 6.25 22.38 -21.00
C ARG A 104 6.32 20.87 -20.71
N GLU A 105 7.53 20.33 -20.61
CA GLU A 105 7.77 18.95 -20.18
C GLU A 105 7.37 18.78 -18.70
N ILE A 106 6.70 17.66 -18.38
CA ILE A 106 6.39 17.31 -16.99
C ILE A 106 7.71 16.89 -16.33
N PRO A 107 8.12 17.51 -15.21
CA PRO A 107 9.35 17.13 -14.53
C PRO A 107 9.33 15.63 -14.17
N PRO A 108 10.40 14.87 -14.47
CA PRO A 108 10.48 13.43 -14.22
C PRO A 108 10.36 13.06 -12.73
N GLU A 109 10.54 14.01 -11.83
CA GLU A 109 10.44 13.86 -10.37
C GLU A 109 9.04 13.50 -9.88
N LEU A 110 7.99 13.65 -10.71
CA LEU A 110 6.60 13.35 -10.37
C LEU A 110 6.13 11.96 -10.84
N ILE A 111 7.05 11.05 -11.16
CA ILE A 111 6.70 9.68 -11.59
C ILE A 111 6.48 8.81 -10.35
N LEU A 112 5.21 8.58 -10.00
CA LEU A 112 4.83 7.55 -9.04
C LEU A 112 5.26 6.17 -9.57
N PRO A 113 5.73 5.25 -8.72
CA PRO A 113 6.01 3.89 -9.15
C PRO A 113 4.78 3.24 -9.77
N ASP A 114 4.99 2.46 -10.85
CA ASP A 114 3.95 1.98 -11.76
C ASP A 114 2.83 1.13 -11.10
N ASN A 115 3.05 0.68 -9.86
CA ASN A 115 2.12 -0.13 -9.07
C ASN A 115 1.09 0.67 -8.25
N VAL A 116 1.22 2.00 -8.16
CA VAL A 116 0.23 2.88 -7.50
C VAL A 116 -0.84 3.37 -8.48
N LEU A 117 -0.56 3.30 -9.79
CA LEU A 117 -1.49 3.75 -10.84
C LEU A 117 -2.37 2.57 -11.31
N PRO A 118 -3.70 2.63 -11.15
CA PRO A 118 -4.60 1.52 -11.45
C PRO A 118 -4.52 1.05 -12.91
N ASP A 119 -4.26 1.95 -13.86
CA ASP A 119 -4.27 1.66 -15.30
C ASP A 119 -2.99 0.98 -15.84
N LYS A 120 -1.91 0.94 -15.05
CA LYS A 120 -0.62 0.35 -15.48
C LYS A 120 -0.39 -1.06 -14.93
N ALA A 121 -1.02 -1.42 -13.82
CA ALA A 121 -0.95 -2.78 -13.27
C ALA A 121 -1.50 -3.83 -14.25
N GLU A 122 -2.53 -3.50 -15.04
CA GLU A 122 -3.09 -4.41 -16.05
C GLU A 122 -2.13 -4.69 -17.24
N LYS A 123 -1.20 -3.79 -17.55
CA LYS A 123 -0.23 -3.97 -18.64
C LYS A 123 0.93 -4.89 -18.26
N ALA A 124 1.27 -5.01 -16.97
CA ALA A 124 2.35 -5.87 -16.49
C ALA A 124 1.98 -7.37 -16.48
N LEU A 125 0.69 -7.70 -16.39
CA LEU A 125 0.19 -9.08 -16.35
C LEU A 125 -0.05 -9.72 -17.73
N LYS A 126 0.10 -8.96 -18.83
CA LYS A 126 -0.16 -9.42 -20.21
C LYS A 126 1.12 -9.64 -21.04
N LYS A 127 2.26 -9.88 -20.39
CA LYS A 127 3.53 -10.13 -21.09
C LYS A 127 4.11 -11.50 -20.75
#